data_AF-A0A1G0M2B9-F1
#
_entry.id   AF-A0A1G0M2B9-F1
#
_cell.length_a   1.000
_cell.length_b   1.000
_cell.length_c   1.000
_cell.angle_alpha   90.00
_cell.angle_beta   90.00
_cell.angle_gamma   90.00
#
_symmetry.space_group_name_H-M   'P 1'
#
loop_
_entity.id
_entity.type
_entity.pdbx_description
1 polymer ?
#
loop_
_entity_poly.entity_id
_entity_poly.type
_entity_poly.pdbx_seq_one_letter_code
_entity_poly.pdbx_strand_id
1 'polypeptide(L)'
;MSIYDLPDAEVRVELGEPVPFAGKKRRELLIAAALGAPFGTRDPVDLALLSAASRKEDLRHYEQLGFTPLKPQLPRSIARIRRVDTGEEWLLARGELETILYLCHSDQATRYRAELQAEMKMLHGFRALGVAQGGTGPDGSESWSFLGYIPLRASRKKGRRSEEPGEFRHVPVWDWQLRSMHWLAVLLIILMAGTGLLMGSGRVVAGLAGDSLYISYLRLTHFVAAWLFLCTAIIRVAGLFLASNKFQRWDALFPVRARDLRNLLQVAKNYLFCRFDRGPHYIGHNPLQQVAYTAIYGVGMAALVTGFALYALYAPDHWLFHYLIWIGNLVGVQYLRLAHLLIMWVFLAFIPIHVYLSIRADTVEREGAISSIISGGRWCRKGTAFEDG
;
A
#
# COMPACT_ATOMS: atom_id res chain seq x y z
N MET A 1 10.91 37.80 -16.01
CA MET A 1 10.64 36.93 -14.84
C MET A 1 9.86 37.78 -13.86
N SER A 2 8.61 37.42 -13.54
CA SER A 2 7.78 38.26 -12.68
C SER A 2 8.35 38.20 -11.27
N ILE A 3 8.47 39.33 -10.57
CA ILE A 3 8.94 39.38 -9.17
C ILE A 3 8.03 38.53 -8.24
N TYR A 4 6.86 38.14 -8.74
CA TYR A 4 5.85 37.33 -8.05
C TYR A 4 5.74 35.89 -8.56
N ASP A 5 6.72 35.39 -9.31
CA ASP A 5 6.75 33.96 -9.66
C ASP A 5 6.94 33.15 -8.37
N LEU A 6 5.92 32.37 -8.03
CA LEU A 6 5.92 31.50 -6.85
C LEU A 6 7.15 30.58 -6.91
N PRO A 7 8.05 30.59 -5.91
CA PRO A 7 9.11 29.60 -5.85
C PRO A 7 8.48 28.21 -5.85
N ASP A 8 9.21 27.20 -6.36
CA ASP A 8 8.78 25.80 -6.43
C ASP A 8 8.69 25.22 -4.99
N ALA A 9 7.72 25.73 -4.23
CA ALA A 9 7.57 25.55 -2.82
C ALA A 9 6.78 24.28 -2.55
N GLU A 10 7.11 23.62 -1.45
CA GLU A 10 6.50 22.38 -0.96
C GLU A 10 4.96 22.51 -0.74
N VAL A 11 4.46 23.76 -0.67
CA VAL A 11 3.06 24.11 -0.45
C VAL A 11 2.50 24.87 -1.66
N ARG A 12 1.48 24.30 -2.29
CA ARG A 12 0.70 24.92 -3.37
C ARG A 12 -0.56 25.56 -2.79
N VAL A 13 -0.70 26.88 -2.96
CA VAL A 13 -1.90 27.63 -2.57
C VAL A 13 -2.81 27.81 -3.78
N GLU A 14 -4.09 27.49 -3.60
CA GLU A 14 -5.15 27.69 -4.57
C GLU A 14 -6.11 28.76 -4.07
N LEU A 15 -6.39 29.76 -4.92
CA LEU A 15 -7.35 30.82 -4.63
C LEU A 15 -8.71 30.44 -5.22
N GLY A 16 -9.75 30.43 -4.39
CA GLY A 16 -11.13 30.35 -4.84
C GLY A 16 -11.63 31.69 -5.40
N GLU A 17 -12.87 31.71 -5.88
CA GLU A 17 -13.48 32.96 -6.35
C GLU A 17 -13.66 33.96 -5.20
N PRO A 18 -13.16 35.20 -5.31
CA PRO A 18 -13.39 36.25 -4.31
C PRO A 18 -14.88 36.54 -4.13
N VAL A 19 -15.32 36.69 -2.88
CA VAL A 19 -16.71 36.95 -2.51
C VAL A 19 -16.82 38.37 -1.93
N PRO A 20 -17.14 39.38 -2.75
CA PRO A 20 -17.23 40.76 -2.30
C PRO A 20 -18.55 41.05 -1.58
N PHE A 21 -18.46 41.99 -0.65
CA PHE A 21 -19.56 42.58 0.11
C PHE A 21 -19.59 44.10 -0.11
N ALA A 22 -20.58 44.79 0.47
CA ALA A 22 -20.72 46.25 0.40
C ALA A 22 -20.70 46.84 -1.04
N GLY A 23 -21.19 46.09 -2.03
CA GLY A 23 -21.25 46.52 -3.43
C GLY A 23 -19.90 46.54 -4.17
N LYS A 24 -18.83 46.03 -3.55
CA LYS A 24 -17.48 46.02 -4.15
C LYS A 24 -17.36 45.02 -5.30
N LYS A 25 -16.43 45.27 -6.21
CA LYS A 25 -16.14 44.32 -7.30
C LYS A 25 -15.14 43.26 -6.85
N ARG A 26 -15.23 42.05 -7.43
CA ARG A 26 -14.28 40.95 -7.18
C ARG A 26 -12.81 41.35 -7.40
N ARG A 27 -12.57 42.24 -8.38
CA ARG A 27 -11.23 42.78 -8.68
C ARG A 27 -10.70 43.63 -7.53
N GLU A 28 -11.50 44.55 -7.02
CA GLU A 28 -11.14 45.46 -5.93
C GLU A 28 -10.82 44.68 -4.64
N LEU A 29 -11.62 43.67 -4.31
CA LEU A 29 -11.37 42.81 -3.15
C LEU A 29 -10.04 42.06 -3.27
N LEU A 30 -9.72 41.51 -4.45
CA LEU A 30 -8.46 40.80 -4.68
C LEU A 30 -7.25 41.72 -4.55
N ILE A 31 -7.34 42.94 -5.09
CA ILE A 31 -6.26 43.94 -4.99
C ILE A 31 -6.08 44.37 -3.53
N ALA A 32 -7.16 44.66 -2.82
CA ALA A 32 -7.11 44.99 -1.39
C ALA A 32 -6.46 43.87 -0.56
N ALA A 33 -6.80 42.61 -0.83
CA ALA A 33 -6.18 41.46 -0.15
C ALA A 33 -4.67 41.36 -0.42
N ALA A 34 -4.25 41.62 -1.66
CA ALA A 34 -2.86 41.57 -2.08
C ALA A 34 -2.03 42.74 -1.50
N LEU A 35 -2.56 43.96 -1.54
CA LEU A 35 -1.92 45.14 -0.95
C LEU A 35 -1.81 45.05 0.59
N GLY A 36 -2.69 44.27 1.22
CA GLY A 36 -2.61 43.95 2.65
C GLY A 36 -1.43 43.05 3.02
N ALA A 37 -0.69 42.46 2.07
CA ALA A 37 0.50 41.66 2.34
C ALA A 37 1.73 42.54 2.62
N PRO A 38 2.68 42.12 3.48
CA PRO A 38 3.89 42.86 3.71
C PRO A 38 4.80 42.87 2.48
N PHE A 39 5.46 43.99 2.24
CA PHE A 39 6.45 44.09 1.17
C PHE A 39 7.59 43.06 1.36
N GLY A 40 7.93 42.34 0.29
CA GLY A 40 8.98 41.30 0.34
C GLY A 40 8.59 40.00 1.07
N THR A 41 7.29 39.79 1.33
CA THR A 41 6.77 38.54 1.91
C THR A 41 7.24 37.29 1.15
N ARG A 42 7.53 36.23 1.90
CA ARG A 42 7.82 34.89 1.37
C ARG A 42 6.70 33.91 1.67
N ASP A 43 5.59 34.38 2.23
CA ASP A 43 4.44 33.53 2.53
C ASP A 43 3.75 33.10 1.22
N PRO A 44 3.51 31.80 1.01
CA PRO A 44 2.93 31.30 -0.23
C PRO A 44 1.50 31.79 -0.49
N VAL A 45 0.73 32.12 0.57
CA VAL A 45 -0.60 32.73 0.44
C VAL A 45 -0.49 34.14 -0.09
N ASP A 46 0.42 34.93 0.46
CA ASP A 46 0.63 36.31 0.04
C ASP A 46 1.14 36.38 -1.40
N LEU A 47 2.10 35.53 -1.75
CA LEU A 47 2.61 35.43 -3.11
C LEU A 47 1.51 35.02 -4.09
N ALA A 48 0.62 34.09 -3.70
CA ALA A 48 -0.53 33.72 -4.53
C ALA A 48 -1.46 34.93 -4.77
N LEU A 49 -1.80 35.69 -3.72
CA LEU A 49 -2.64 36.90 -3.84
C LEU A 49 -1.99 37.98 -4.71
N LEU A 50 -0.70 38.28 -4.48
CA LEU A 50 0.07 39.25 -5.26
C LEU A 50 0.18 38.84 -6.73
N SER A 51 0.43 37.56 -7.01
CA SER A 51 0.48 37.02 -8.37
C SER A 51 -0.88 37.10 -9.10
N ALA A 52 -1.98 36.94 -8.37
CA ALA A 52 -3.33 37.02 -8.93
C ALA A 52 -3.77 38.48 -9.14
N ALA A 53 -3.37 39.38 -8.25
CA ALA A 53 -3.67 40.81 -8.34
C ALA A 53 -2.84 41.50 -9.44
N SER A 54 -1.54 41.18 -9.57
CA SER A 54 -0.66 41.78 -10.59
C SER A 54 -1.08 41.51 -12.03
N ARG A 55 -1.87 40.45 -12.27
CA ARG A 55 -2.50 40.17 -13.58
C ARG A 55 -3.69 41.09 -13.89
N LYS A 56 -4.26 41.76 -12.89
CA LYS A 56 -5.48 42.59 -13.01
C LYS A 56 -5.21 44.08 -12.81
N GLU A 57 -4.10 44.45 -12.18
CA GLU A 57 -3.73 45.83 -11.92
C GLU A 57 -2.22 45.97 -11.73
N ASP A 58 -1.67 47.13 -12.13
CA ASP A 58 -0.28 47.45 -11.87
C ASP A 58 -0.11 47.94 -10.43
N LEU A 59 0.40 47.05 -9.58
CA LEU A 59 0.56 47.29 -8.14
C LEU A 59 1.61 48.36 -7.80
N ARG A 60 2.41 48.84 -8.78
CA ARG A 60 3.43 49.87 -8.57
C ARG A 60 2.87 51.26 -8.24
N HIS A 61 1.57 51.48 -8.48
CA HIS A 61 0.88 52.73 -8.12
C HIS A 61 0.56 52.83 -6.61
N TYR A 62 0.91 51.81 -5.83
CA TYR A 62 0.62 51.74 -4.40
C TYR A 62 1.91 51.60 -3.60
N GLU A 63 2.04 52.42 -2.56
CA GLU A 63 3.17 52.39 -1.64
C GLU A 63 2.69 52.00 -0.24
N GLN A 64 3.40 51.06 0.40
CA GLN A 64 3.09 50.62 1.76
C GLN A 64 3.87 51.48 2.77
N LEU A 65 3.16 52.33 3.51
CA LEU A 65 3.74 53.24 4.51
C LEU A 65 4.03 52.55 5.85
N GLY A 66 3.27 51.51 6.16
CA GLY A 66 3.42 50.79 7.41
C GLY A 66 2.70 49.45 7.40
N PHE A 67 3.19 48.51 8.20
CA PHE A 67 2.62 47.17 8.30
C PHE A 67 2.64 46.69 9.76
N THR A 68 1.48 46.26 10.24
CA THR A 68 1.32 45.60 11.54
C THR A 68 1.10 44.11 11.29
N PRO A 69 2.03 43.23 11.70
CA PRO A 69 1.93 41.80 11.45
C PRO A 69 0.82 41.14 12.27
N LEU A 70 0.39 39.96 11.81
CA LEU A 70 -0.58 39.11 12.51
C LEU A 70 0.00 38.66 13.87
N LYS A 71 -0.79 38.81 14.94
CA LYS A 71 -0.45 38.35 16.30
C LYS A 71 -1.43 37.25 16.74
N PRO A 72 -1.03 36.26 17.55
CA PRO A 72 -1.94 35.19 17.98
C PRO A 72 -3.20 35.68 18.71
N GLN A 73 -3.10 36.78 19.46
CA GLN A 73 -4.21 37.36 20.23
C GLN A 73 -5.18 38.17 19.36
N LEU A 74 -4.74 38.59 18.16
CA LEU A 74 -5.50 39.37 17.19
C LEU A 74 -5.12 38.84 15.81
N PRO A 75 -5.81 37.79 15.30
CA PRO A 75 -5.43 37.08 14.08
C PRO A 75 -5.79 37.89 12.81
N ARG A 76 -5.29 39.13 12.77
CA ARG A 76 -5.37 40.08 11.66
C ARG A 76 -4.05 40.82 11.50
N SER A 77 -3.68 41.14 10.27
CA SER A 77 -2.63 42.12 9.96
C SER A 77 -3.27 43.38 9.38
N ILE A 78 -2.58 44.51 9.52
CA ILE A 78 -3.02 45.81 9.00
C ILE A 78 -1.89 46.42 8.18
N ALA A 79 -2.19 46.85 6.96
CA ALA A 79 -1.27 47.61 6.11
C ALA A 79 -1.81 49.03 5.92
N ARG A 80 -0.94 50.04 6.00
CA ARG A 80 -1.23 51.41 5.58
C ARG A 80 -0.71 51.61 4.18
N ILE A 81 -1.60 51.93 3.25
CA ILE A 81 -1.30 52.07 1.83
C ILE A 81 -1.58 53.50 1.39
N ARG A 82 -0.68 54.04 0.58
CA ARG A 82 -0.83 55.32 -0.12
C ARG A 82 -0.83 55.09 -1.62
N ARG A 83 -1.75 55.73 -2.33
CA ARG A 83 -1.75 55.75 -3.79
C ARG A 83 -0.85 56.86 -4.31
N VAL A 84 0.14 56.51 -5.12
CA VAL A 84 1.18 57.45 -5.59
C VAL A 84 0.58 58.58 -6.44
N ASP A 85 -0.42 58.28 -7.28
CA ASP A 85 -0.98 59.26 -8.22
C ASP A 85 -1.87 60.33 -7.57
N THR A 86 -2.54 59.97 -6.47
CA THR A 86 -3.60 60.80 -5.84
C THR A 86 -3.22 61.28 -4.45
N GLY A 87 -2.21 60.65 -3.82
CA GLY A 87 -1.85 60.90 -2.43
C GLY A 87 -2.86 60.34 -1.41
N GLU A 88 -3.92 59.66 -1.86
CA GLU A 88 -4.93 59.08 -0.96
C GLU A 88 -4.32 57.95 -0.10
N GLU A 89 -4.61 58.00 1.19
CA GLU A 89 -4.18 57.00 2.17
C GLU A 89 -5.36 56.23 2.75
N TRP A 90 -5.21 54.93 2.89
CA TRP A 90 -6.17 54.09 3.59
C TRP A 90 -5.48 52.92 4.29
N LEU A 91 -6.23 52.29 5.19
CA LEU A 91 -5.81 51.10 5.91
C LEU A 91 -6.45 49.87 5.28
N LEU A 92 -5.74 48.75 5.25
CA LEU A 92 -6.24 47.46 4.80
C LEU A 92 -6.00 46.44 5.91
N ALA A 93 -7.06 45.82 6.39
CA ALA A 93 -6.98 44.73 7.36
C ALA A 93 -7.28 43.40 6.67
N ARG A 94 -6.52 42.37 7.02
CA ARG A 94 -6.71 41.00 6.54
C ARG A 94 -6.53 40.00 7.67
N GLY A 95 -7.29 38.92 7.69
CA GLY A 95 -7.21 37.95 8.77
C GLY A 95 -8.32 36.92 8.74
N GLU A 96 -8.56 36.29 9.89
CA GLU A 96 -9.71 35.40 10.06
C GLU A 96 -11.01 36.16 9.85
N LEU A 97 -11.98 35.51 9.19
CA LEU A 97 -13.24 36.13 8.79
C LEU A 97 -13.98 36.76 9.97
N GLU A 98 -14.13 36.02 11.07
CA GLU A 98 -14.82 36.49 12.28
C GLU A 98 -14.12 37.71 12.90
N THR A 99 -12.79 37.71 12.92
CA THR A 99 -11.99 38.83 13.46
C THR A 99 -12.16 40.09 12.63
N ILE A 100 -12.24 39.96 11.30
CA ILE A 100 -12.44 41.09 10.39
C ILE A 100 -13.89 41.61 10.47
N LEU A 101 -14.88 40.72 10.57
CA LEU A 101 -16.28 41.12 10.78
C LEU A 101 -16.47 41.86 12.10
N TYR A 102 -15.79 41.41 13.16
CA TYR A 102 -15.77 42.07 14.47
C TYR A 102 -15.13 43.47 14.38
N LEU A 103 -14.00 43.59 13.70
CA LEU A 103 -13.32 44.89 13.50
C LEU A 103 -14.23 45.92 12.81
N CYS A 104 -14.96 45.49 11.78
CA CYS A 104 -15.84 46.35 11.01
C CYS A 104 -17.17 46.68 11.70
N HIS A 105 -17.45 46.13 12.89
CA HIS A 105 -18.75 46.25 13.55
C HIS A 105 -19.92 45.96 12.58
N SER A 106 -19.77 44.92 11.76
CA SER A 106 -20.74 44.60 10.70
C SER A 106 -22.09 44.20 11.30
N ASP A 107 -23.18 44.54 10.59
CA ASP A 107 -24.53 44.19 10.99
C ASP A 107 -24.73 42.66 11.04
N GLN A 108 -25.71 42.22 11.83
CA GLN A 108 -25.96 40.80 12.06
C GLN A 108 -26.31 40.03 10.78
N ALA A 109 -26.97 40.66 9.81
CA ALA A 109 -27.33 40.02 8.55
C ALA A 109 -26.10 39.79 7.65
N THR A 110 -25.21 40.78 7.56
CA THR A 110 -23.94 40.67 6.84
C THR A 110 -23.03 39.63 7.46
N ARG A 111 -22.91 39.62 8.80
CA ARG A 111 -22.12 38.65 9.54
C ARG A 111 -22.59 37.21 9.28
N TYR A 112 -23.89 36.97 9.49
CA TYR A 112 -24.50 35.66 9.26
C TYR A 112 -24.31 35.18 7.82
N ARG A 113 -24.51 36.07 6.84
CA ARG A 113 -24.34 35.75 5.42
C ARG A 113 -22.90 35.41 5.07
N ALA A 114 -21.93 36.15 5.59
CA ALA A 114 -20.51 35.92 5.34
C ALA A 114 -20.03 34.59 5.95
N GLU A 115 -20.41 34.33 7.20
CA GLU A 115 -20.07 33.08 7.92
C GLU A 115 -20.68 31.86 7.22
N LEU A 116 -21.98 31.89 6.89
CA LEU A 116 -22.65 30.79 6.20
C LEU A 116 -22.01 30.46 4.84
N GLN A 117 -21.71 31.48 4.03
CA GLN A 117 -21.07 31.27 2.73
C GLN A 117 -19.63 30.76 2.85
N ALA A 118 -18.91 31.17 3.90
CA ALA A 118 -17.57 30.67 4.19
C ALA A 118 -17.60 29.20 4.62
N GLU A 119 -18.53 28.80 5.49
CA GLU A 119 -18.69 27.40 5.92
C GLU A 119 -18.95 26.45 4.75
N MET A 120 -19.80 26.84 3.79
CA MET A 120 -20.04 26.04 2.58
C MET A 120 -18.76 25.80 1.76
N LYS A 121 -17.84 26.77 1.74
CA LYS A 121 -16.53 26.62 1.07
C LYS A 121 -15.54 25.84 1.93
N MET A 122 -15.65 25.88 3.26
CA MET A 122 -14.86 25.07 4.19
C MET A 122 -15.12 23.57 4.02
N LEU A 123 -16.36 23.16 3.71
CA LEU A 123 -16.67 21.77 3.34
C LEU A 123 -15.84 21.26 2.15
N HIS A 124 -15.38 22.17 1.28
CA HIS A 124 -14.54 21.86 0.12
C HIS A 124 -13.04 22.04 0.39
N GLY A 125 -12.65 22.24 1.66
CA GLY A 125 -11.27 22.40 2.10
C GLY A 125 -10.69 23.81 1.91
N PHE A 126 -11.52 24.84 1.68
CA PHE A 126 -11.08 26.23 1.63
C PHE A 126 -11.18 26.90 3.01
N ARG A 127 -10.28 27.82 3.32
CA ARG A 127 -10.36 28.73 4.47
C ARG A 127 -10.67 30.14 3.97
N ALA A 128 -11.48 30.89 4.70
CA ALA A 128 -11.83 32.26 4.34
C ALA A 128 -10.81 33.25 4.91
N LEU A 129 -10.14 34.01 4.03
CA LEU A 129 -9.37 35.20 4.40
C LEU A 129 -10.29 36.42 4.30
N GLY A 130 -10.70 36.98 5.44
CA GLY A 130 -11.48 38.22 5.49
C GLY A 130 -10.62 39.43 5.15
N VAL A 131 -11.22 40.42 4.48
CA VAL A 131 -10.57 41.66 4.06
C VAL A 131 -11.47 42.85 4.39
N ALA A 132 -10.87 43.88 4.98
CA ALA A 132 -11.53 45.14 5.29
C ALA A 132 -10.67 46.33 4.89
N GLN A 133 -11.34 47.45 4.62
CA GLN A 133 -10.70 48.73 4.36
C GLN A 133 -11.07 49.70 5.48
N GLY A 134 -10.06 50.36 6.03
CA GLY A 134 -10.21 51.38 7.04
C GLY A 134 -9.85 52.76 6.52
N GLY A 135 -10.52 53.79 7.02
CA GLY A 135 -10.15 55.19 6.85
C GLY A 135 -9.75 55.81 8.18
N THR A 136 -8.86 56.80 8.14
CA THR A 136 -8.49 57.58 9.32
C THR A 136 -9.25 58.90 9.28
N GLY A 137 -10.07 59.17 10.30
CA GLY A 137 -10.78 60.44 10.45
C GLY A 137 -9.85 61.57 10.91
N PRO A 138 -10.31 62.84 10.83
CA PRO A 138 -9.53 64.02 11.26
C PRO A 138 -9.06 63.96 12.71
N ASP A 139 -9.83 63.28 13.57
CA ASP A 139 -9.58 63.14 15.01
C ASP A 139 -8.73 61.91 15.37
N GLY A 140 -8.21 61.19 14.36
CA GLY A 140 -7.47 59.94 14.53
C GLY A 140 -8.36 58.70 14.74
N SER A 141 -9.69 58.84 14.67
CA SER A 141 -10.63 57.72 14.75
C SER A 141 -10.57 56.85 13.48
N GLU A 142 -10.42 55.53 13.64
CA GLU A 142 -10.46 54.59 12.51
C GLU A 142 -11.89 54.11 12.25
N SER A 143 -12.37 54.25 11.01
CA SER A 143 -13.63 53.65 10.56
C SER A 143 -13.35 52.49 9.61
N TRP A 144 -13.93 51.31 9.86
CA TRP A 144 -13.64 50.08 9.13
C TRP A 144 -14.86 49.58 8.37
N SER A 145 -14.67 49.22 7.10
CA SER A 145 -15.68 48.68 6.21
C SER A 145 -15.28 47.30 5.71
N PHE A 146 -16.17 46.31 5.84
CA PHE A 146 -15.92 44.95 5.38
C PHE A 146 -16.06 44.87 3.85
N LEU A 147 -14.97 44.51 3.17
CA LEU A 147 -14.96 44.39 1.70
C LEU A 147 -15.41 43.02 1.21
N GLY A 148 -15.21 41.97 2.01
CA GLY A 148 -15.52 40.59 1.67
C GLY A 148 -14.43 39.61 2.08
N TYR A 149 -14.46 38.41 1.51
CA TYR A 149 -13.46 37.38 1.81
C TYR A 149 -12.99 36.62 0.57
N ILE A 150 -11.79 36.05 0.68
CA ILE A 150 -11.18 35.24 -0.38
C ILE A 150 -11.02 33.80 0.15
N PRO A 151 -11.63 32.80 -0.48
CA PRO A 151 -11.39 31.40 -0.15
C PRO A 151 -9.98 30.98 -0.58
N LEU A 152 -9.24 30.32 0.32
CA LEU A 152 -7.87 29.87 0.09
C LEU A 152 -7.73 28.39 0.46
N ARG A 153 -7.01 27.61 -0.34
CA ARG A 153 -6.70 26.21 -0.03
C ARG A 153 -5.21 25.98 -0.16
N ALA A 154 -4.55 25.62 0.94
CA ALA A 154 -3.15 25.21 0.93
C ALA A 154 -3.06 23.69 0.85
N SER A 155 -2.37 23.18 -0.16
CA SER A 155 -2.09 21.75 -0.33
C SER A 155 -0.58 21.52 -0.30
N ARG A 156 -0.12 20.55 0.49
CA ARG A 156 1.29 20.14 0.47
C ARG A 156 1.48 19.17 -0.70
N LYS A 157 2.40 19.48 -1.61
CA LYS A 157 2.82 18.51 -2.63
C LYS A 157 3.61 17.44 -1.89
N LYS A 158 2.99 16.29 -1.60
CA LYS A 158 3.68 15.15 -1.01
C LYS A 158 4.84 14.83 -1.94
N GLY A 159 6.08 15.05 -1.48
CA GLY A 159 7.26 14.76 -2.27
C GLY A 159 7.14 13.32 -2.76
N ARG A 160 6.99 13.13 -4.08
CA ARG A 160 7.25 11.83 -4.67
C ARG A 160 8.73 11.62 -4.40
N ARG A 161 9.08 10.77 -3.43
CA ARG A 161 10.39 10.13 -3.42
C ARG A 161 10.47 9.41 -4.75
N SER A 162 11.06 10.08 -5.73
CA SER A 162 11.62 9.43 -6.90
C SER A 162 12.79 8.64 -6.34
N GLU A 163 12.55 7.35 -6.06
CA GLU A 163 13.67 6.44 -5.83
C GLU A 163 14.57 6.56 -7.07
N GLU A 164 15.84 6.93 -6.89
CA GLU A 164 16.80 6.96 -7.99
C GLU A 164 16.73 5.63 -8.74
N PRO A 165 16.80 5.62 -10.09
CA PRO A 165 16.75 4.40 -10.87
C PRO A 165 17.79 3.43 -10.33
N GLY A 166 17.34 2.45 -9.55
CA GLY A 166 18.20 1.44 -8.99
C GLY A 166 18.79 0.68 -10.15
N GLU A 167 20.10 0.56 -10.22
CA GLU A 167 20.70 -0.33 -11.20
C GLU A 167 20.35 -1.78 -10.80
N PHE A 168 19.47 -2.43 -11.54
CA PHE A 168 18.97 -3.77 -11.21
C PHE A 168 19.87 -4.85 -11.83
N ARG A 169 20.21 -5.87 -11.04
CA ARG A 169 20.89 -7.09 -11.50
C ARG A 169 19.89 -8.24 -11.52
N HIS A 170 19.76 -8.89 -12.67
CA HIS A 170 19.04 -10.14 -12.78
C HIS A 170 19.87 -11.27 -12.17
N VAL A 171 19.34 -11.92 -11.13
CA VAL A 171 19.96 -13.09 -10.51
C VAL A 171 19.08 -14.29 -10.84
N PRO A 172 19.58 -15.30 -11.57
CA PRO A 172 18.84 -16.55 -11.77
C PRO A 172 18.79 -17.28 -10.43
N VAL A 173 17.59 -17.43 -9.87
CA VAL A 173 17.39 -18.07 -8.55
C VAL A 173 16.91 -19.51 -8.73
N TRP A 174 16.00 -19.74 -9.67
CA TRP A 174 15.33 -21.02 -9.86
C TRP A 174 15.56 -21.59 -11.25
N ASP A 175 16.05 -22.83 -11.30
CA ASP A 175 16.24 -23.52 -12.57
C ASP A 175 14.89 -23.86 -13.21
N TRP A 176 14.88 -23.99 -14.54
CA TRP A 176 13.66 -24.29 -15.29
C TRP A 176 13.02 -25.62 -14.85
N GLN A 177 13.83 -26.64 -14.54
CA GLN A 177 13.38 -27.94 -14.06
C GLN A 177 12.53 -27.82 -12.79
N LEU A 178 13.01 -27.05 -11.81
CA LEU A 178 12.31 -26.86 -10.53
C LEU A 178 10.96 -26.17 -10.73
N ARG A 179 10.91 -25.17 -11.62
CA ARG A 179 9.66 -24.45 -11.95
C ARG A 179 8.64 -25.37 -12.59
N SER A 180 9.04 -26.15 -13.59
CA SER A 180 8.16 -27.12 -14.25
C SER A 180 7.62 -28.16 -13.25
N MET A 181 8.49 -28.66 -12.35
CA MET A 181 8.08 -29.60 -11.30
C MET A 181 7.12 -28.98 -10.28
N HIS A 182 7.32 -27.71 -9.91
CA HIS A 182 6.42 -27.00 -9.02
C HIS A 182 5.01 -26.89 -9.62
N TRP A 183 4.88 -26.40 -10.86
CA TRP A 183 3.58 -26.25 -11.52
C TRP A 183 2.89 -27.59 -11.78
N LEU A 184 3.67 -28.62 -12.16
CA LEU A 184 3.16 -29.99 -12.27
C LEU A 184 2.63 -30.48 -10.92
N ALA A 185 3.38 -30.29 -9.83
CA ALA A 185 2.95 -30.69 -8.49
C ALA A 185 1.67 -29.94 -8.04
N VAL A 186 1.56 -28.64 -8.31
CA VAL A 186 0.35 -27.85 -8.02
C VAL A 186 -0.87 -28.45 -8.73
N LEU A 187 -0.75 -28.73 -10.03
CA LEU A 187 -1.83 -29.32 -10.82
C LEU A 187 -2.23 -30.70 -10.28
N LEU A 188 -1.24 -31.55 -9.97
CA LEU A 188 -1.48 -32.90 -9.45
C LEU A 188 -2.15 -32.87 -8.07
N ILE A 189 -1.72 -31.99 -7.16
CA ILE A 189 -2.32 -31.84 -5.83
C ILE A 189 -3.78 -31.41 -5.94
N ILE A 190 -4.10 -30.44 -6.82
CA ILE A 190 -5.49 -29.98 -7.03
C ILE A 190 -6.35 -31.12 -7.59
N LEU A 191 -5.84 -31.85 -8.60
CA LEU A 191 -6.54 -32.98 -9.21
C LEU A 191 -6.81 -34.09 -8.17
N MET A 192 -5.80 -34.45 -7.37
CA MET A 192 -5.92 -35.47 -6.32
C MET A 192 -6.87 -35.03 -5.20
N ALA A 193 -6.80 -33.78 -4.75
CA ALA A 193 -7.71 -33.26 -3.73
C ALA A 193 -9.16 -33.24 -4.22
N GLY A 194 -9.40 -32.82 -5.47
CA GLY A 194 -10.73 -32.83 -6.08
C GLY A 194 -11.30 -34.24 -6.20
N THR A 195 -10.54 -35.16 -6.80
CA THR A 195 -10.96 -36.57 -6.92
C THR A 195 -11.13 -37.24 -5.55
N GLY A 196 -10.26 -36.94 -4.57
CA GLY A 196 -10.35 -37.42 -3.20
C GLY A 196 -11.61 -36.97 -2.46
N LEU A 197 -11.97 -35.68 -2.56
CA LEU A 197 -13.20 -35.12 -2.00
C LEU A 197 -14.45 -35.78 -2.62
N LEU A 198 -14.44 -35.98 -3.94
CA LEU A 198 -15.54 -36.65 -4.64
C LEU A 198 -15.71 -38.10 -4.18
N MET A 199 -14.60 -38.83 -4.00
CA MET A 199 -14.63 -40.21 -3.46
C MET A 199 -15.10 -40.27 -2.00
N GLY A 200 -14.77 -39.28 -1.17
CA GLY A 200 -15.14 -39.25 0.25
C GLY A 200 -16.57 -38.76 0.53
N SER A 201 -17.13 -37.90 -0.32
CA SER A 201 -18.38 -37.20 -0.03
C SER A 201 -19.65 -38.04 -0.11
N GLY A 202 -19.64 -39.22 -0.77
CA GLY A 202 -20.78 -40.14 -0.89
C GLY A 202 -22.03 -39.59 -1.63
N ARG A 203 -22.20 -38.27 -1.68
CA ARG A 203 -23.35 -37.54 -2.25
C ARG A 203 -23.39 -37.60 -3.77
N VAL A 204 -22.24 -37.75 -4.42
CA VAL A 204 -22.14 -37.92 -5.89
C VAL A 204 -22.55 -39.34 -6.31
N VAL A 205 -22.26 -40.35 -5.48
CA VAL A 205 -22.66 -41.75 -5.70
C VAL A 205 -24.19 -41.92 -5.64
N ALA A 206 -24.87 -41.16 -4.78
CA ALA A 206 -26.32 -41.22 -4.64
C ALA A 206 -27.10 -40.59 -5.82
N GLY A 207 -26.54 -39.57 -6.49
CA GLY A 207 -27.17 -38.89 -7.62
C GLY A 207 -26.90 -39.53 -9.00
N LEU A 208 -25.81 -40.31 -9.13
CA LEU A 208 -25.36 -40.96 -10.37
C LEU A 208 -25.54 -42.48 -10.33
N ALA A 209 -26.48 -42.99 -9.51
CA ALA A 209 -26.70 -44.41 -9.23
C ALA A 209 -26.94 -45.32 -10.46
N GLY A 210 -26.94 -44.79 -11.68
CA GLY A 210 -27.01 -45.56 -12.94
C GLY A 210 -25.65 -45.82 -13.63
N ASP A 211 -24.56 -45.11 -13.31
CA ASP A 211 -23.33 -45.15 -14.11
C ASP A 211 -22.10 -45.65 -13.32
N SER A 212 -21.99 -46.97 -13.20
CA SER A 212 -20.92 -47.70 -12.48
C SER A 212 -19.48 -47.32 -12.93
N LEU A 213 -19.33 -46.84 -14.17
CA LEU A 213 -18.03 -46.46 -14.73
C LEU A 213 -17.46 -45.18 -14.11
N TYR A 214 -18.31 -44.27 -13.62
CA TYR A 214 -17.87 -42.97 -13.09
C TYR A 214 -16.90 -43.11 -11.89
N ILE A 215 -17.23 -43.98 -10.94
CA ILE A 215 -16.38 -44.22 -9.76
C ILE A 215 -15.06 -44.90 -10.13
N SER A 216 -15.08 -45.74 -11.17
CA SER A 216 -13.88 -46.40 -11.69
C SER A 216 -12.92 -45.39 -12.32
N TYR A 217 -13.43 -44.48 -13.15
CA TYR A 217 -12.63 -43.40 -13.74
C TYR A 217 -12.11 -42.41 -12.69
N LEU A 218 -12.89 -42.09 -11.66
CA LEU A 218 -12.42 -41.24 -10.55
C LEU A 218 -11.24 -41.87 -9.79
N ARG A 219 -11.33 -43.17 -9.49
CA ARG A 219 -10.22 -43.89 -8.84
C ARG A 219 -8.99 -43.95 -9.73
N LEU A 220 -9.17 -44.29 -11.01
CA LEU A 220 -8.09 -44.36 -11.98
C LEU A 220 -7.35 -43.02 -12.10
N THR A 221 -8.09 -41.93 -12.28
CA THR A 221 -7.50 -40.58 -12.40
C THR A 221 -6.75 -40.18 -11.14
N HIS A 222 -7.28 -40.49 -9.95
CA HIS A 222 -6.58 -40.27 -8.69
C HIS A 222 -5.27 -41.07 -8.58
N PHE A 223 -5.28 -42.36 -8.93
CA PHE A 223 -4.09 -43.21 -8.88
C PHE A 223 -3.02 -42.80 -9.89
N VAL A 224 -3.42 -42.49 -11.13
CA VAL A 224 -2.49 -41.99 -12.15
C VAL A 224 -1.83 -40.68 -11.69
N ALA A 225 -2.62 -39.77 -11.12
CA ALA A 225 -2.08 -38.53 -10.56
C ALA A 225 -1.10 -38.79 -9.40
N ALA A 226 -1.40 -39.75 -8.52
CA ALA A 226 -0.53 -40.14 -7.41
C ALA A 226 0.81 -40.73 -7.89
N TRP A 227 0.80 -41.54 -8.95
CA TRP A 227 2.03 -42.06 -9.56
C TRP A 227 2.88 -40.95 -10.19
N LEU A 228 2.27 -40.01 -10.90
CA LEU A 228 2.98 -38.84 -11.44
C LEU A 228 3.54 -37.95 -10.33
N PHE A 229 2.81 -37.82 -9.22
CA PHE A 229 3.26 -37.08 -8.04
C PHE A 229 4.45 -37.77 -7.38
N LEU A 230 4.45 -39.10 -7.27
CA LEU A 230 5.58 -39.89 -6.80
C LEU A 230 6.82 -39.70 -7.69
N CYS A 231 6.67 -39.77 -9.02
CA CYS A 231 7.79 -39.51 -9.94
C CYS A 231 8.37 -38.10 -9.73
N THR A 232 7.50 -37.09 -9.58
CA THR A 232 7.92 -35.71 -9.30
C THR A 232 8.66 -35.61 -7.98
N ALA A 233 8.18 -36.30 -6.93
CA ALA A 233 8.82 -36.34 -5.63
C ALA A 233 10.20 -37.03 -5.68
N ILE A 234 10.34 -38.15 -6.40
CA ILE A 234 11.61 -38.86 -6.57
C ILE A 234 12.63 -37.98 -7.28
N ILE A 235 12.25 -37.36 -8.40
CA ILE A 235 13.18 -36.49 -9.14
C ILE A 235 13.54 -35.27 -8.28
N ARG A 236 12.61 -34.76 -7.46
CA ARG A 236 12.91 -33.67 -6.54
C ARG A 236 13.90 -34.10 -5.46
N VAL A 237 13.71 -35.26 -4.83
CA VAL A 237 14.64 -35.80 -3.83
C VAL A 237 16.02 -36.02 -4.44
N ALA A 238 16.11 -36.58 -5.65
CA ALA A 238 17.38 -36.69 -6.37
C ALA A 238 18.01 -35.32 -6.63
N GLY A 239 17.20 -34.32 -7.02
CA GLY A 239 17.64 -32.94 -7.19
C GLY A 239 18.16 -32.28 -5.90
N LEU A 240 17.64 -32.63 -4.73
CA LEU A 240 18.17 -32.10 -3.45
C LEU A 240 19.63 -32.49 -3.20
N PHE A 241 20.07 -33.63 -3.76
CA PHE A 241 21.45 -34.12 -3.64
C PHE A 241 22.33 -33.74 -4.83
N LEU A 242 21.78 -33.76 -6.06
CA LEU A 242 22.54 -33.61 -7.31
C LEU A 242 22.49 -32.20 -7.94
N ALA A 243 21.64 -31.28 -7.44
CA ALA A 243 21.50 -29.97 -8.06
C ALA A 243 22.77 -29.10 -7.94
N SER A 244 23.17 -28.51 -9.07
CA SER A 244 24.30 -27.58 -9.19
C SER A 244 24.07 -26.25 -8.45
N ASN A 245 22.80 -25.86 -8.26
CA ASN A 245 22.42 -24.57 -7.70
C ASN A 245 22.43 -24.59 -6.16
N LYS A 246 23.23 -23.69 -5.55
CA LYS A 246 23.42 -23.58 -4.08
C LYS A 246 22.09 -23.44 -3.32
N PHE A 247 21.09 -22.80 -3.92
CA PHE A 247 19.77 -22.55 -3.32
C PHE A 247 18.81 -23.75 -3.39
N GLN A 248 19.18 -24.85 -4.06
CA GLN A 248 18.31 -26.03 -4.24
C GLN A 248 18.81 -27.28 -3.51
N ARG A 249 19.99 -27.19 -2.90
CA ARG A 249 20.63 -28.30 -2.19
C ARG A 249 20.01 -28.52 -0.81
N TRP A 250 20.20 -29.72 -0.27
CA TRP A 250 19.77 -30.13 1.07
C TRP A 250 20.04 -29.08 2.18
N ASP A 251 21.17 -28.38 2.11
CA ASP A 251 21.59 -27.35 3.07
C ASP A 251 20.72 -26.08 3.07
N ALA A 252 19.96 -25.83 2.01
CA ALA A 252 19.08 -24.65 1.89
C ALA A 252 17.63 -24.94 2.35
N LEU A 253 17.28 -26.22 2.54
CA LEU A 253 15.94 -26.64 2.94
C LEU A 253 15.79 -26.71 4.47
N PHE A 254 16.86 -27.11 5.17
CA PHE A 254 16.87 -27.23 6.63
C PHE A 254 17.67 -26.09 7.29
N PRO A 255 17.08 -25.32 8.22
CA PRO A 255 17.80 -24.32 9.00
C PRO A 255 18.63 -24.99 10.10
N VAL A 256 19.65 -25.77 9.72
CA VAL A 256 20.46 -26.56 10.68
C VAL A 256 21.49 -25.68 11.40
N ARG A 257 21.82 -24.50 10.88
CA ARG A 257 22.84 -23.62 11.48
C ARG A 257 22.26 -22.82 12.63
N ALA A 258 23.04 -22.69 13.72
CA ALA A 258 22.66 -21.91 14.91
C ALA A 258 22.39 -20.42 14.64
N ARG A 259 22.82 -19.90 13.48
CA ARG A 259 22.51 -18.55 12.98
C ARG A 259 21.08 -18.50 12.43
N ASP A 260 20.70 -19.48 11.62
CA ASP A 260 19.38 -19.58 10.98
C ASP A 260 18.28 -19.79 12.02
N LEU A 261 18.56 -20.53 13.10
CA LEU A 261 17.61 -20.71 14.20
C LEU A 261 17.38 -19.43 15.02
N ARG A 262 18.41 -18.59 15.22
CA ARG A 262 18.25 -17.26 15.85
C ARG A 262 17.47 -16.31 14.95
N ASN A 263 17.78 -16.32 13.66
CA ASN A 263 17.07 -15.52 12.67
C ASN A 263 15.60 -15.97 12.52
N LEU A 264 15.33 -17.29 12.56
CA LEU A 264 13.96 -17.85 12.60
C LEU A 264 13.18 -17.30 13.79
N LEU A 265 13.78 -17.30 14.98
CA LEU A 265 13.13 -16.84 16.21
C LEU A 265 12.89 -15.33 16.17
N GLN A 266 13.81 -14.56 15.58
CA GLN A 266 13.65 -13.12 15.38
C GLN A 266 12.55 -12.80 14.34
N VAL A 267 12.48 -13.55 13.24
CA VAL A 267 11.42 -13.43 12.24
C VAL A 267 10.07 -13.81 12.88
N ALA A 268 9.96 -14.96 13.53
CA ALA A 268 8.74 -15.39 14.21
C ALA A 268 8.25 -14.35 15.24
N LYS A 269 9.18 -13.75 16.01
CA LYS A 269 8.89 -12.65 16.93
C LYS A 269 8.39 -11.41 16.18
N ASN A 270 9.02 -11.02 15.08
CA ASN A 270 8.59 -9.86 14.30
C ASN A 270 7.18 -10.04 13.71
N TYR A 271 6.83 -11.25 13.25
CA TYR A 271 5.47 -11.57 12.80
C TYR A 271 4.48 -11.59 13.96
N LEU A 272 4.83 -12.18 15.12
CA LEU A 272 3.96 -12.25 16.30
C LEU A 272 3.70 -10.87 16.93
N PHE A 273 4.68 -9.97 16.89
CA PHE A 273 4.58 -8.62 17.45
C PHE A 273 4.30 -7.53 16.40
N CYS A 274 3.97 -7.91 15.15
CA CYS A 274 3.66 -6.97 14.06
C CYS A 274 4.73 -5.87 13.86
N ARG A 275 6.01 -6.18 14.05
CA ARG A 275 7.13 -5.24 13.86
C ARG A 275 7.72 -5.42 12.46
N PHE A 276 7.21 -4.65 11.49
CA PHE A 276 7.53 -4.79 10.06
C PHE A 276 8.71 -3.94 9.57
N ASP A 277 9.39 -3.20 10.45
CA ASP A 277 10.26 -2.10 10.02
C ASP A 277 11.70 -2.52 9.63
N ARG A 278 12.18 -3.73 9.97
CA ARG A 278 13.57 -4.17 9.71
C ARG A 278 13.72 -5.70 9.62
N GLY A 279 13.14 -6.33 8.60
CA GLY A 279 13.42 -7.74 8.29
C GLY A 279 14.71 -7.90 7.47
N PRO A 280 15.62 -8.84 7.81
CA PRO A 280 16.74 -9.18 6.93
C PRO A 280 16.21 -9.73 5.60
N HIS A 281 16.75 -9.23 4.48
CA HIS A 281 16.33 -9.62 3.13
C HIS A 281 17.13 -10.85 2.68
N TYR A 282 16.44 -11.94 2.33
CA TYR A 282 17.05 -13.19 1.87
C TYR A 282 16.81 -13.38 0.37
N ILE A 283 17.82 -13.89 -0.36
CA ILE A 283 17.70 -14.12 -1.82
C ILE A 283 16.91 -15.40 -2.13
N GLY A 284 17.12 -16.45 -1.32
CA GLY A 284 16.53 -17.77 -1.55
C GLY A 284 15.23 -17.98 -0.78
N HIS A 285 15.34 -18.29 0.51
CA HIS A 285 14.21 -18.60 1.37
C HIS A 285 14.37 -17.92 2.72
N ASN A 286 13.32 -17.23 3.17
CA ASN A 286 13.21 -16.80 4.56
C ASN A 286 13.23 -18.05 5.48
N PRO A 287 13.88 -18.04 6.65
CA PRO A 287 13.86 -19.14 7.61
C PRO A 287 12.46 -19.71 7.88
N LEU A 288 11.43 -18.86 7.94
CA LEU A 288 10.04 -19.31 8.12
C LEU A 288 9.52 -20.10 6.89
N GLN A 289 9.93 -19.69 5.68
CA GLN A 289 9.61 -20.41 4.44
C GLN A 289 10.34 -21.75 4.39
N GLN A 290 11.60 -21.84 4.83
CA GLN A 290 12.35 -23.10 4.89
C GLN A 290 11.64 -24.15 5.77
N VAL A 291 11.18 -23.75 6.96
CA VAL A 291 10.41 -24.62 7.87
C VAL A 291 9.08 -25.05 7.23
N ALA A 292 8.34 -24.11 6.63
CA ALA A 292 7.08 -24.40 5.99
C ALA A 292 7.23 -25.39 4.80
N TYR A 293 8.29 -25.23 3.99
CA TYR A 293 8.57 -26.12 2.87
C TYR A 293 9.02 -27.50 3.32
N THR A 294 9.86 -27.58 4.36
CA THR A 294 10.23 -28.87 4.96
C THR A 294 9.00 -29.59 5.49
N ALA A 295 8.12 -28.88 6.19
CA ALA A 295 6.88 -29.45 6.72
C ALA A 295 5.97 -29.97 5.60
N ILE A 296 5.75 -29.20 4.52
CA ILE A 296 4.86 -29.62 3.43
C ILE A 296 5.44 -30.81 2.64
N TYR A 297 6.77 -30.91 2.49
CA TYR A 297 7.40 -32.10 1.92
C TYR A 297 7.18 -33.34 2.79
N GLY A 298 7.28 -33.19 4.12
CA GLY A 298 6.95 -34.26 5.07
C GLY A 298 5.49 -34.70 4.98
N VAL A 299 4.55 -33.74 4.91
CA VAL A 299 3.12 -34.02 4.70
C VAL A 299 2.86 -34.69 3.36
N GLY A 300 3.57 -34.30 2.29
CA GLY A 300 3.51 -34.95 0.99
C GLY A 300 4.02 -36.38 0.99
N MET A 301 5.11 -36.65 1.72
CA MET A 301 5.60 -38.02 1.92
C MET A 301 4.59 -38.86 2.69
N ALA A 302 3.98 -38.31 3.75
CA ALA A 302 2.91 -38.98 4.48
C ALA A 302 1.69 -39.28 3.58
N ALA A 303 1.34 -38.35 2.68
CA ALA A 303 0.28 -38.56 1.69
C ALA A 303 0.60 -39.74 0.75
N LEU A 304 1.84 -39.83 0.26
CA LEU A 304 2.32 -40.93 -0.58
C LEU A 304 2.23 -42.26 0.19
N VAL A 305 2.81 -42.34 1.38
CA VAL A 305 2.83 -43.59 2.18
C VAL A 305 1.42 -44.06 2.50
N THR A 306 0.56 -43.17 3.00
CA THR A 306 -0.83 -43.54 3.35
C THR A 306 -1.67 -43.88 2.12
N GLY A 307 -1.48 -43.16 1.00
CA GLY A 307 -2.17 -43.42 -0.26
C GLY A 307 -1.77 -44.75 -0.90
N PHE A 308 -0.46 -45.03 -0.96
CA PHE A 308 0.05 -46.29 -1.49
C PHE A 308 -0.26 -47.48 -0.57
N ALA A 309 -0.34 -47.29 0.75
CA ALA A 309 -0.80 -48.32 1.67
C ALA A 309 -2.30 -48.65 1.48
N LEU A 310 -3.14 -47.67 1.14
CA LEU A 310 -4.53 -47.93 0.75
C LEU A 310 -4.62 -48.58 -0.64
N TYR A 311 -3.75 -48.18 -1.57
CA TYR A 311 -3.67 -48.79 -2.90
C TYR A 311 -3.19 -50.24 -2.85
N ALA A 312 -2.28 -50.58 -1.94
CA ALA A 312 -1.75 -51.94 -1.73
C ALA A 312 -2.85 -52.97 -1.44
N LEU A 313 -3.98 -52.55 -0.85
CA LEU A 313 -5.14 -53.42 -0.61
C LEU A 313 -5.79 -53.94 -1.91
N TYR A 314 -5.55 -53.26 -3.05
CA TYR A 314 -6.06 -53.67 -4.35
C TYR A 314 -5.23 -54.81 -4.98
N ALA A 315 -3.92 -54.87 -4.70
CA ALA A 315 -3.00 -55.86 -5.27
C ALA A 315 -2.01 -56.37 -4.21
N PRO A 316 -2.46 -57.20 -3.26
CA PRO A 316 -1.65 -57.59 -2.10
C PRO A 316 -0.47 -58.50 -2.42
N ASP A 317 -0.53 -59.22 -3.54
CA ASP A 317 0.50 -60.19 -3.95
C ASP A 317 1.73 -59.54 -4.59
N HIS A 318 1.72 -58.23 -4.82
CA HIS A 318 2.86 -57.52 -5.40
C HIS A 318 3.94 -57.24 -4.33
N TRP A 319 5.19 -57.59 -4.62
CA TRP A 319 6.33 -57.53 -3.69
C TRP A 319 6.53 -56.16 -3.00
N LEU A 320 6.31 -55.05 -3.70
CA LEU A 320 6.42 -53.69 -3.14
C LEU A 320 5.26 -53.36 -2.20
N PHE A 321 4.04 -53.79 -2.56
CA PHE A 321 2.82 -53.46 -1.83
C PHE A 321 2.67 -54.30 -0.57
N HIS A 322 3.25 -55.50 -0.55
CA HIS A 322 3.32 -56.35 0.63
C HIS A 322 3.90 -55.63 1.86
N TYR A 323 4.99 -54.86 1.70
CA TYR A 323 5.60 -54.11 2.81
C TYR A 323 4.71 -52.96 3.32
N LEU A 324 3.88 -52.38 2.46
CA LEU A 324 2.99 -51.27 2.83
C LEU A 324 1.73 -51.75 3.56
N ILE A 325 1.30 -52.99 3.35
CA ILE A 325 0.13 -53.59 4.03
C ILE A 325 0.35 -53.66 5.55
N TRP A 326 1.59 -53.88 6.00
CA TRP A 326 1.92 -53.89 7.43
C TRP A 326 1.50 -52.59 8.14
N ILE A 327 1.61 -51.43 7.47
CA ILE A 327 1.17 -50.14 8.01
C ILE A 327 -0.35 -50.14 8.24
N GLY A 328 -1.12 -50.69 7.29
CA GLY A 328 -2.56 -50.83 7.40
C GLY A 328 -2.98 -51.78 8.52
N ASN A 329 -2.21 -52.85 8.77
CA ASN A 329 -2.46 -53.79 9.85
C ASN A 329 -2.16 -53.21 11.23
N LEU A 330 -1.14 -52.35 11.35
CA LEU A 330 -0.77 -51.71 12.61
C LEU A 330 -1.74 -50.59 13.01
N VAL A 331 -2.11 -49.74 12.05
CA VAL A 331 -2.92 -48.53 12.30
C VAL A 331 -4.42 -48.80 12.17
N GLY A 332 -4.80 -49.79 11.36
CA GLY A 332 -6.17 -50.05 10.94
C GLY A 332 -6.54 -49.27 9.68
N VAL A 333 -7.17 -49.95 8.72
CA VAL A 333 -7.52 -49.40 7.39
C VAL A 333 -8.42 -48.16 7.49
N GLN A 334 -9.33 -48.13 8.45
CA GLN A 334 -10.23 -46.99 8.65
C GLN A 334 -9.48 -45.74 9.13
N TYR A 335 -8.56 -45.90 10.09
CA TYR A 335 -7.71 -44.82 10.57
C TYR A 335 -6.73 -44.35 9.49
N LEU A 336 -6.23 -45.25 8.65
CA LEU A 336 -5.39 -44.91 7.51
C LEU A 336 -6.14 -44.03 6.49
N ARG A 337 -7.41 -44.36 6.21
CA ARG A 337 -8.29 -43.54 5.35
C ARG A 337 -8.55 -42.16 5.97
N LEU A 338 -8.81 -42.10 7.28
CA LEU A 338 -8.99 -40.84 8.00
C LEU A 338 -7.71 -39.99 7.95
N ALA A 339 -6.55 -40.59 8.22
CA ALA A 339 -5.27 -39.89 8.16
C ALA A 339 -4.99 -39.32 6.76
N HIS A 340 -5.24 -40.11 5.70
CA HIS A 340 -5.09 -39.66 4.32
C HIS A 340 -6.03 -38.49 3.99
N LEU A 341 -7.29 -38.53 4.46
CA LEU A 341 -8.24 -37.43 4.32
C LEU A 341 -7.78 -36.17 5.06
N LEU A 342 -7.28 -36.31 6.30
CA LEU A 342 -6.78 -35.18 7.08
C LEU A 342 -5.55 -34.54 6.41
N ILE A 343 -4.65 -35.34 5.84
CA ILE A 343 -3.50 -34.85 5.07
C ILE A 343 -3.94 -34.00 3.87
N MET A 344 -4.97 -34.44 3.14
CA MET A 344 -5.56 -33.65 2.05
C MET A 344 -6.08 -32.29 2.55
N TRP A 345 -6.75 -32.25 3.71
CA TRP A 345 -7.20 -30.97 4.31
C TRP A 345 -6.04 -30.06 4.69
N VAL A 346 -4.93 -30.59 5.19
CA VAL A 346 -3.71 -29.81 5.45
C VAL A 346 -3.18 -29.17 4.15
N PHE A 347 -3.14 -29.92 3.04
CA PHE A 347 -2.79 -29.36 1.73
C PHE A 347 -3.75 -28.26 1.27
N LEU A 348 -5.06 -28.48 1.42
CA LEU A 348 -6.07 -27.49 1.04
C LEU A 348 -6.00 -26.20 1.86
N ALA A 349 -5.64 -26.29 3.15
CA ALA A 349 -5.41 -25.12 4.00
C ALA A 349 -4.08 -24.41 3.65
N PHE A 350 -3.04 -25.17 3.31
CA PHE A 350 -1.73 -24.63 2.96
C PHE A 350 -1.75 -23.80 1.68
N ILE A 351 -2.46 -24.24 0.63
CA ILE A 351 -2.51 -23.55 -0.67
C ILE A 351 -2.89 -22.05 -0.56
N PRO A 352 -4.04 -21.66 0.02
CA PRO A 352 -4.43 -20.25 0.11
C PRO A 352 -3.49 -19.44 1.01
N ILE A 353 -2.99 -20.01 2.10
CA ILE A 353 -2.01 -19.36 2.99
C ILE A 353 -0.70 -19.08 2.22
N HIS A 354 -0.20 -20.07 1.49
CA HIS A 354 1.01 -19.96 0.68
C HIS A 354 0.88 -18.91 -0.43
N VAL A 355 -0.25 -18.90 -1.14
CA VAL A 355 -0.53 -17.89 -2.18
C VAL A 355 -0.63 -16.49 -1.56
N TYR A 356 -1.35 -16.33 -0.45
CA TYR A 356 -1.47 -15.04 0.25
C TYR A 356 -0.10 -14.50 0.69
N LEU A 357 0.71 -15.33 1.35
CA LEU A 357 2.04 -14.92 1.81
C LEU A 357 2.96 -14.58 0.64
N SER A 358 2.85 -15.30 -0.48
CA SER A 358 3.62 -15.01 -1.70
C SER A 358 3.21 -13.67 -2.32
N ILE A 359 1.91 -13.36 -2.39
CA ILE A 359 1.40 -12.08 -2.90
C ILE A 359 1.79 -10.94 -1.97
N ARG A 360 1.72 -11.15 -0.65
CA ARG A 360 2.10 -10.14 0.34
C ARG A 360 3.59 -9.82 0.26
N ALA A 361 4.46 -10.83 0.17
CA ALA A 361 5.89 -10.62 0.01
C ALA A 361 6.21 -9.84 -1.28
N ASP A 362 5.51 -10.14 -2.38
CA ASP A 362 5.72 -9.44 -3.64
C ASP A 362 5.23 -7.98 -3.60
N THR A 363 4.10 -7.71 -2.96
CA THR A 363 3.48 -6.37 -2.91
C THR A 363 4.06 -5.45 -1.85
N VAL A 364 4.39 -5.99 -0.67
CA VAL A 364 4.88 -5.22 0.49
C VAL A 364 6.40 -5.15 0.50
N GLU A 365 7.07 -6.29 0.31
CA GLU A 365 8.52 -6.42 0.45
C GLU A 365 9.25 -6.26 -0.91
N ARG A 366 8.50 -6.22 -2.03
CA ARG A 366 9.01 -6.06 -3.42
C ARG A 366 10.10 -7.07 -3.78
N GLU A 367 10.05 -8.27 -3.20
CA GLU A 367 11.09 -9.29 -3.36
C GLU A 367 11.03 -10.06 -4.68
N GLY A 368 9.95 -9.93 -5.47
CA GLY A 368 9.82 -10.62 -6.76
C GLY A 368 9.61 -12.14 -6.62
N ALA A 369 9.06 -12.62 -5.48
CA ALA A 369 8.99 -14.05 -5.18
C ALA A 369 8.12 -14.82 -6.18
N ILE A 370 6.93 -14.32 -6.51
CA ILE A 370 6.02 -14.94 -7.49
C ILE A 370 6.65 -14.85 -8.89
N SER A 371 7.15 -13.67 -9.25
CA SER A 371 7.80 -13.46 -10.55
C SER A 371 8.97 -14.43 -10.75
N SER A 372 9.69 -14.78 -9.68
CA SER A 372 10.81 -15.73 -9.75
C SER A 372 10.39 -17.16 -10.07
N ILE A 373 9.21 -17.62 -9.62
CA ILE A 373 8.74 -18.98 -9.91
C ILE A 373 8.24 -19.13 -11.34
N ILE A 374 7.84 -18.02 -11.97
CA ILE A 374 7.41 -17.98 -13.38
C ILE A 374 8.62 -17.74 -14.28
N SER A 375 9.39 -16.68 -14.04
CA SER A 375 10.49 -16.23 -14.91
C SER A 375 11.83 -16.93 -14.66
N GLY A 376 12.04 -17.49 -13.46
CA GLY A 376 13.28 -18.19 -13.07
C GLY A 376 14.32 -17.30 -12.38
N GLY A 377 14.13 -15.98 -12.37
CA GLY A 377 15.07 -15.05 -11.76
C GLY A 377 14.41 -13.93 -10.99
N ARG A 378 15.20 -13.24 -10.16
CA ARG A 378 14.79 -12.05 -9.41
C ARG A 378 15.60 -10.85 -9.84
N TRP A 379 14.93 -9.70 -9.92
CA TRP A 379 15.59 -8.42 -10.16
C TRP A 379 15.98 -7.81 -8.81
N CYS A 380 17.27 -7.86 -8.49
CA CYS A 380 17.79 -7.32 -7.23
C CYS A 380 18.42 -5.95 -7.48
N ARG A 381 18.19 -4.98 -6.59
CA ARG A 381 18.87 -3.67 -6.68
C ARG A 381 20.36 -3.84 -6.36
N LYS A 382 21.25 -3.24 -7.14
CA LYS A 382 22.69 -3.18 -6.79
C LYS A 382 22.85 -2.38 -5.50
N GLY A 383 23.59 -2.93 -4.53
CA GLY A 383 23.85 -2.31 -3.23
C GLY A 383 22.97 -2.82 -2.06
N THR A 384 21.96 -3.65 -2.31
CA THR A 384 21.23 -4.35 -1.23
C THR A 384 22.12 -5.43 -0.62
N ALA A 385 22.39 -5.36 0.68
CA ALA A 385 23.10 -6.41 1.41
C ALA A 385 22.12 -7.55 1.69
N PHE A 386 22.33 -8.68 1.04
CA PHE A 386 21.61 -9.91 1.32
C PHE A 386 22.45 -10.77 2.26
N GLU A 387 21.84 -11.38 3.28
CA GLU A 387 22.59 -12.23 4.22
C GLU A 387 23.12 -13.53 3.56
N ASP A 388 22.56 -13.91 2.42
CA ASP A 388 22.91 -15.13 1.65
C ASP A 388 23.80 -14.88 0.42
N GLY A 389 24.13 -13.61 0.15
CA GLY A 389 24.80 -13.12 -1.07
C GLY A 389 26.30 -13.30 -1.10
#